data_AF-A0A8J7FFB5-F1
#
_entry.id   AF-A0A8J7FFB5-F1
#
_cell.length_a   1.000
_cell.length_b   1.000
_cell.length_c   1.000
_cell.angle_alpha   90.00
_cell.angle_beta   90.00
_cell.angle_gamma   90.00
#
_symmetry.space_group_name_H-M   'P 1'
#
loop_
_entity.id
_entity.type
_entity.pdbx_description
1 polymer ?
#
loop_
_entity_poly.entity_id
_entity_poly.type
_entity_poly.pdbx_seq_one_letter_code
_entity_poly.pdbx_strand_id
1 'polypeptide(L)'
;MSLVDEKLETLLEIVELENGDLAIRRAEDEESEPLMVVGFSDELRETLEEKCIEVGRMMLTAGIHMVAESGHNLSPVNEPVVETLPTIH
;
A
#
# COMPACT_ATOMS: atom_id res chain seq x y z
N MET A 1 -15.56 29.56 -1.99
CA MET A 1 -14.62 28.78 -2.80
C MET A 1 -14.13 27.67 -1.89
N SER A 2 -14.83 26.54 -1.92
CA SER A 2 -14.62 25.46 -0.95
C SER A 2 -13.35 24.72 -1.33
N LEU A 3 -12.49 24.47 -0.34
CA LEU A 3 -11.28 23.64 -0.42
C LEU A 3 -11.68 22.16 -0.61
N VAL A 4 -12.41 21.89 -1.68
CA VAL A 4 -12.68 20.54 -2.15
C VAL A 4 -11.50 20.18 -3.04
N ASP A 5 -10.89 19.03 -2.77
CA ASP A 5 -10.00 18.32 -3.70
C ASP A 5 -8.53 18.76 -3.80
N GLU A 6 -7.86 19.04 -2.68
CA GLU A 6 -6.40 18.89 -2.61
C GLU A 6 -5.97 17.80 -1.60
N LYS A 7 -6.89 16.86 -1.31
CA LYS A 7 -6.60 15.67 -0.50
C LYS A 7 -6.00 14.60 -1.40
N LEU A 8 -4.74 14.81 -1.77
CA LEU A 8 -3.78 13.85 -2.32
C LEU A 8 -4.34 12.42 -2.53
N GLU A 9 -4.98 12.17 -3.66
CA GLU A 9 -5.21 10.80 -4.14
C GLU A 9 -3.86 10.27 -4.61
N THR A 10 -3.00 9.80 -3.69
CA THR A 10 -1.74 9.17 -4.07
C THR A 10 -2.04 7.94 -4.89
N LEU A 11 -1.79 8.00 -6.19
CA LEU A 11 -1.98 6.87 -7.08
C LEU A 11 -0.86 5.85 -6.81
N LEU A 12 -1.25 4.63 -6.46
CA LEU A 12 -0.33 3.53 -6.25
C LEU A 12 -0.32 2.62 -7.48
N GLU A 13 0.86 2.13 -7.84
CA GLU A 13 1.02 1.14 -8.90
C GLU A 13 1.75 -0.11 -8.41
N ILE A 14 1.46 -1.23 -9.05
CA ILE A 14 2.17 -2.50 -8.87
C ILE A 14 3.13 -2.66 -10.03
N VAL A 15 4.43 -2.74 -9.74
CA VAL A 15 5.50 -2.90 -10.74
C VAL A 15 6.29 -4.18 -10.49
N GLU A 16 6.87 -4.73 -11.55
CA GLU A 16 7.86 -5.81 -11.46
C GLU A 16 9.26 -5.20 -11.42
N LEU A 17 10.07 -5.62 -10.44
CA LEU A 17 11.45 -5.20 -10.28
C LEU A 17 12.39 -6.03 -11.16
N GLU A 18 13.61 -5.55 -11.38
CA GLU A 18 14.61 -6.24 -12.22
C GLU A 18 14.98 -7.65 -11.71
N ASN A 19 14.83 -7.89 -10.41
CA ASN A 19 15.04 -9.20 -9.78
C ASN A 19 13.81 -10.12 -9.87
N GLY A 20 12.74 -9.69 -10.52
CA GLY A 20 11.48 -10.41 -10.67
C GLY A 20 10.62 -10.44 -9.40
N ASP A 21 10.89 -9.59 -8.41
CA ASP A 21 9.96 -9.33 -7.30
C ASP A 21 8.87 -8.34 -7.74
N LEU A 22 7.77 -8.31 -6.99
CA LEU A 22 6.71 -7.31 -7.19
C LEU A 22 6.82 -6.21 -6.15
N ALA A 23 6.57 -4.97 -6.54
CA ALA A 23 6.60 -3.82 -5.66
C ALA A 23 5.34 -2.96 -5.79
N ILE A 24 4.91 -2.35 -4.69
CA ILE A 24 3.97 -1.24 -4.72
C ILE A 24 4.76 0.06 -4.53
N ARG A 25 4.58 1.02 -5.44
CA ARG A 25 5.19 2.36 -5.34
C ARG A 25 4.19 3.45 -5.71
N ARG A 26 4.58 4.71 -5.52
CA ARG A 26 3.80 5.86 -5.97
C ARG A 26 3.92 5.99 -7.48
N ALA A 27 2.80 6.05 -8.19
CA ALA A 27 2.78 6.20 -9.64
C ALA A 27 3.27 7.58 -10.12
N GLU A 28 3.29 8.56 -9.22
CA GLU A 28 3.73 9.93 -9.49
C GLU A 28 5.27 10.06 -9.59
N ASP A 29 6.01 9.08 -9.07
CA ASP A 29 7.47 9.11 -8.99
C ASP A 29 8.06 7.71 -9.18
N GLU A 30 8.57 7.45 -10.38
CA GLU A 30 9.20 6.18 -10.74
C GLU A 30 10.51 5.91 -9.98
N GLU A 31 11.18 6.95 -9.48
CA GLU A 31 12.40 6.82 -8.66
C GLU A 31 12.09 6.65 -7.17
N SER A 32 10.81 6.70 -6.78
CA SER A 32 10.41 6.55 -5.39
C SER A 32 10.75 5.15 -4.84
N GLU A 33 11.21 5.12 -3.58
CA GLU A 33 11.42 3.86 -2.88
C GLU A 33 10.09 3.06 -2.79
N PRO A 34 10.12 1.74 -3.05
CA PRO A 34 8.96 0.88 -2.89
C PRO A 34 8.37 0.98 -1.47
N LEU A 35 7.05 1.12 -1.39
CA LEU A 35 6.31 1.07 -0.13
C LEU A 35 6.23 -0.36 0.42
N MET A 36 6.23 -1.34 -0.49
CA MET A 36 6.16 -2.77 -0.19
C MET A 36 6.83 -3.54 -1.32
N VAL A 37 7.53 -4.62 -0.96
CA VAL A 37 8.09 -5.58 -1.90
C VAL A 37 7.58 -6.99 -1.53
N VAL A 38 7.14 -7.73 -2.53
CA VAL A 38 6.72 -9.13 -2.45
C VAL A 38 7.75 -9.96 -3.21
N GLY A 39 8.56 -10.68 -2.46
CA GLY A 39 9.52 -11.63 -3.01
C GLY A 39 9.06 -13.07 -2.88
N PHE A 40 9.42 -13.88 -3.88
CA PHE A 40 9.25 -15.32 -3.87
C PHE A 40 10.59 -15.99 -3.63
N SER A 41 10.61 -17.05 -2.80
CA SER A 41 11.80 -17.88 -2.66
C SER A 41 12.14 -18.59 -3.97
N ASP A 42 13.40 -18.96 -4.14
CA ASP A 42 13.86 -19.69 -5.34
C ASP A 42 13.06 -20.98 -5.57
N GLU A 43 12.79 -21.74 -4.51
CA GLU A 43 11.96 -22.96 -4.57
C GLU A 43 10.56 -22.67 -5.13
N LEU A 44 9.95 -21.56 -4.72
CA LEU A 44 8.60 -21.21 -5.14
C LEU A 44 8.60 -20.63 -6.57
N ARG A 45 9.67 -19.93 -6.95
CA ARG A 45 9.92 -19.48 -8.33
C ARG A 45 10.10 -20.65 -9.30
N GLU A 46 10.82 -21.68 -8.91
CA GLU A 46 10.95 -22.91 -9.71
C GLU A 46 9.62 -23.66 -9.81
N THR A 47 8.82 -23.66 -8.74
CA THR A 47 7.54 -24.38 -8.70
C THR A 47 6.44 -23.67 -9.49
N LEU A 48 6.38 -22.34 -9.43
CA LEU A 48 5.32 -21.53 -10.03
C LEU A 48 5.73 -20.92 -11.38
N GLU A 49 7.02 -20.86 -11.67
CA GLU A 49 7.58 -20.27 -12.90
C GLU A 49 7.00 -18.87 -13.15
N GLU A 50 6.48 -18.62 -14.35
CA GLU A 50 5.86 -17.34 -14.75
C GLU A 50 4.62 -16.98 -13.90
N LYS A 51 4.04 -17.94 -13.18
CA LYS A 51 2.85 -17.70 -12.34
C LYS A 51 3.16 -16.95 -11.05
N CYS A 52 4.42 -16.84 -10.63
CA CYS A 52 4.79 -16.04 -9.46
C CYS A 52 4.26 -14.60 -9.56
N ILE A 53 4.36 -14.00 -10.75
CA ILE A 53 3.90 -12.64 -11.00
C ILE A 53 2.38 -12.53 -10.90
N GLU A 54 1.64 -13.49 -11.45
CA GLU A 54 0.17 -13.52 -11.36
C GLU A 54 -0.30 -13.71 -9.92
N VAL A 55 0.31 -14.65 -9.19
CA VAL A 55 0.00 -14.92 -7.79
C VAL A 55 0.25 -13.69 -6.93
N GLY A 56 1.42 -13.04 -7.07
CA GLY A 56 1.72 -11.85 -6.28
C GLY A 56 0.78 -10.69 -6.60
N ARG A 57 0.40 -10.48 -7.87
CA ARG A 57 -0.61 -9.48 -8.23
C ARG A 57 -1.96 -9.75 -7.56
N MET A 58 -2.40 -11.00 -7.54
CA MET A 58 -3.64 -11.40 -6.87
C MET A 58 -3.56 -11.18 -5.36
N MET A 59 -2.44 -11.51 -4.73
CA MET A 59 -2.22 -11.28 -3.29
C MET A 59 -2.31 -9.79 -2.93
N LEU A 60 -1.66 -8.93 -3.72
CA LEU A 60 -1.71 -7.48 -3.53
C LEU A 60 -3.13 -6.94 -3.73
N THR A 61 -3.81 -7.37 -4.79
CA THR A 61 -5.20 -6.98 -5.08
C THR A 61 -6.15 -7.39 -3.95
N ALA A 62 -6.02 -8.62 -3.45
CA ALA A 62 -6.81 -9.12 -2.34
C ALA A 62 -6.57 -8.32 -1.05
N GLY A 63 -5.32 -7.97 -0.76
CA GLY A 63 -4.96 -7.12 0.38
C GLY A 63 -5.61 -5.74 0.30
N ILE A 64 -5.59 -5.12 -0.88
CA ILE A 64 -6.25 -3.81 -1.12
C ILE A 64 -7.75 -3.91 -0.89
N HIS A 65 -8.41 -4.94 -1.46
CA HIS A 65 -9.84 -5.16 -1.25
C HIS A 65 -10.19 -5.37 0.23
N MET A 66 -9.39 -6.17 0.95
CA MET A 66 -9.60 -6.40 2.38
C MET A 66 -9.52 -5.10 3.20
N VAL A 67 -8.55 -4.22 2.92
CA VAL A 67 -8.42 -2.92 3.61
C VAL A 67 -9.61 -2.01 3.29
N ALA A 68 -10.02 -1.96 2.01
CA ALA A 68 -11.17 -1.19 1.57
C ALA A 68 -12.48 -1.66 2.25
N GLU A 69 -12.68 -2.97 2.36
CA GLU A 69 -13.84 -3.58 3.04
C GLU A 69 -13.84 -3.38 4.55
N SER A 70 -12.65 -3.32 5.17
CA SER A 70 -12.49 -3.15 6.62
C SER A 70 -12.83 -1.73 7.12
N GLY A 71 -13.11 -0.78 6.21
CA GLY A 71 -13.37 0.62 6.57
C GLY A 71 -12.15 1.35 7.14
N HIS A 72 -10.98 0.69 7.16
CA HIS A 72 -9.70 1.36 7.38
C HIS A 72 -9.47 2.25 6.17
N ASN A 73 -9.81 3.53 6.32
CA ASN A 73 -9.22 4.51 5.44
C ASN A 73 -7.71 4.42 5.66
N LEU A 74 -6.92 4.36 4.59
CA LEU A 74 -5.45 4.55 4.63
C LEU A 74 -5.04 5.96 5.10
N SER A 75 -5.94 6.65 5.81
CA SER A 75 -5.66 7.88 6.53
C SER A 75 -4.42 7.67 7.40
N PRO A 76 -3.43 8.57 7.35
CA PRO A 76 -2.27 8.48 8.22
C PRO A 76 -2.74 8.42 9.67
N VAL A 77 -2.18 7.49 10.44
CA VAL A 77 -2.37 7.36 11.89
C VAL A 77 -1.96 8.69 12.53
N ASN A 78 -2.94 9.55 12.79
CA ASN A 78 -2.81 10.68 13.71
C ASN A 78 -3.43 10.26 15.03
N GLU A 79 -2.64 9.63 15.89
CA GLU A 79 -2.81 9.85 17.32
C GLU A 79 -1.75 10.88 17.74
N PRO A 80 -2.19 11.95 18.39
CA PRO A 80 -2.15 11.87 19.83
C PRO A 80 -3.52 12.17 20.44
N VAL A 81 -3.97 11.25 21.29
CA VAL A 81 -5.00 11.53 22.30
C VAL A 81 -4.46 12.62 23.23
N VAL A 82 -4.95 13.85 23.09
CA VAL A 82 -4.80 14.89 24.13
C VAL A 82 -6.12 15.64 24.25
N GLU A 83 -7.04 15.10 25.03
CA GLU A 83 -8.14 15.90 25.58
C GLU A 83 -7.80 16.22 27.04
N THR A 84 -6.99 17.27 27.24
CA THR A 84 -6.74 17.84 28.57
C THR A 84 -7.87 18.79 28.97
N LEU A 85 -8.80 18.27 29.80
CA LEU A 85 -9.58 18.87 30.91
C LEU A 85 -10.22 20.27 30.77
N PRO A 86 -11.38 20.44 31.42
CA PRO A 86 -11.46 21.47 32.46
C PRO A 86 -11.74 20.85 33.83
N THR A 87 -10.86 21.09 34.79
CA THR A 87 -11.13 20.87 36.22
C THR A 87 -11.85 22.12 36.75
N ILE A 88 -13.05 21.96 37.30
CA ILE A 88 -13.74 23.05 38.02
C ILE A 88 -13.14 23.14 39.42
N HIS A 89 -12.66 24.34 39.78
CA HIS A 89 -12.17 24.71 41.13
C HIS A 89 -13.31 24.84 42.14
#